data_AF-A0A520DHE5-F1
#
_entry.id   AF-A0A520DHE5-F1
#
_cell.length_a   1.000
_cell.length_b   1.000
_cell.length_c   1.000
_cell.angle_alpha   90.00
_cell.angle_beta   90.00
_cell.angle_gamma   90.00
#
_symmetry.space_group_name_H-M   'P 1'
#
loop_
_entity.id
_entity.type
_entity.pdbx_description
1 polymer ?
#
loop_
_entity_poly.entity_id
_entity_poly.type
_entity_poly.pdbx_seq_one_letter_code
_entity_poly.pdbx_strand_id
1 'polypeptide(L)'
;MQQPTGLVLAGGRGSRMGGVDKGLQPFDGVPLALHALRRLRLQLDGVAINANRHFDDYAAFGAPVWPDDVEGRPGPLAGFLSALVRCPTPWLLTVPCDTPHFPSDLAERMTAALASSPDAEIVVAAAPEPDRDSVIALRAQPVFCLLSRSLHDSLADFVARGGRKIDAWTARHRTVTVAFDRPGDDPDAFANANTLAELAALEGRVRP
;
A
#
# COMPACT_ATOMS: atom_id res chain seq x y z
N MET A 1 13.20 -16.31 7.24
CA MET A 1 11.77 -15.97 7.11
C MET A 1 11.43 -16.03 5.63
N GLN A 2 10.25 -16.53 5.24
CA GLN A 2 9.83 -16.49 3.84
C GLN A 2 9.55 -15.03 3.44
N GLN A 3 9.94 -14.62 2.23
CA GLN A 3 9.62 -13.29 1.69
C GLN A 3 8.09 -13.08 1.64
N PRO A 4 7.57 -11.87 1.92
CA PRO A 4 6.16 -11.59 1.77
C PRO A 4 5.74 -11.50 0.29
N THR A 5 4.45 -11.69 0.03
CA THR A 5 3.85 -11.35 -1.26
C THR A 5 3.52 -9.86 -1.27
N GLY A 6 3.93 -9.15 -2.32
CA GLY A 6 3.61 -7.74 -2.52
C GLY A 6 2.24 -7.54 -3.16
N LEU A 7 1.52 -6.49 -2.74
CA LEU A 7 0.22 -6.12 -3.28
C LEU A 7 0.16 -4.62 -3.57
N VAL A 8 -0.13 -4.27 -4.81
CA VAL A 8 -0.49 -2.90 -5.20
C VAL A 8 -2.01 -2.74 -5.07
N LEU A 9 -2.46 -1.82 -4.23
CA LEU A 9 -3.88 -1.45 -4.12
C LEU A 9 -4.24 -0.37 -5.16
N ALA A 10 -4.94 -0.79 -6.21
CA ALA A 10 -5.43 0.06 -7.30
C ALA A 10 -6.97 0.20 -7.34
N GLY A 11 -7.70 -0.44 -6.42
CA GLY A 11 -9.17 -0.51 -6.42
C GLY A 11 -9.97 0.75 -6.03
N GLY A 12 -9.34 1.92 -5.87
CA GLY A 12 -9.98 3.15 -5.39
C GLY A 12 -11.02 3.74 -6.36
N ARG A 13 -12.03 4.46 -5.83
CA ARG A 13 -13.13 5.05 -6.64
C ARG A 13 -12.69 6.15 -7.63
N GLY A 14 -11.46 6.66 -7.54
CA GLY A 14 -10.99 7.75 -8.40
C GLY A 14 -11.85 9.02 -8.31
N SER A 15 -12.69 9.15 -7.27
CA SER A 15 -13.72 10.19 -7.18
C SER A 15 -13.15 11.60 -7.13
N ARG A 16 -11.91 11.74 -6.66
CA ARG A 16 -11.16 13.01 -6.61
C ARG A 16 -10.45 13.35 -7.93
N MET A 17 -10.38 12.42 -8.88
CA MET A 17 -9.83 12.62 -10.22
C MET A 17 -10.94 12.59 -11.31
N GLY A 18 -12.19 12.88 -10.94
CA GLY A 18 -13.29 12.91 -11.91
C GLY A 18 -13.80 11.54 -12.36
N GLY A 19 -13.55 10.48 -11.58
CA GLY A 19 -14.03 9.11 -11.87
C GLY A 19 -13.08 8.28 -12.73
N VAL A 20 -11.95 8.85 -13.16
CA VAL A 20 -10.91 8.11 -13.88
C VAL A 20 -10.24 7.06 -12.98
N ASP A 21 -9.63 6.07 -13.62
CA ASP A 21 -8.81 5.11 -12.89
C ASP A 21 -7.45 5.68 -12.53
N LYS A 22 -7.27 5.95 -11.24
CA LYS A 22 -6.04 6.49 -10.67
C LYS A 22 -4.84 5.62 -10.98
N GLY A 23 -4.97 4.30 -10.87
CA GLY A 23 -3.84 3.39 -11.11
C GLY A 23 -3.39 3.37 -12.57
N LEU A 24 -4.27 3.77 -13.50
CA LEU A 24 -3.97 3.86 -14.93
C LEU A 24 -3.57 5.27 -15.39
N GLN A 25 -3.60 6.27 -14.50
CA GLN A 25 -3.13 7.61 -14.87
C GLN A 25 -1.62 7.58 -15.14
N PRO A 26 -1.17 8.23 -16.21
CA PRO A 26 0.25 8.28 -16.56
C PRO A 26 1.01 9.13 -15.55
N PHE A 27 2.15 8.61 -15.11
CA PHE A 27 3.19 9.27 -14.35
C PHE A 27 4.51 9.04 -15.10
N ASP A 28 5.20 10.08 -15.55
CA ASP A 28 6.36 9.98 -16.45
C ASP A 28 6.07 9.08 -17.68
N GLY A 29 4.85 9.18 -18.23
CA GLY A 29 4.39 8.39 -19.37
C GLY A 29 4.08 6.92 -19.08
N VAL A 30 4.13 6.48 -17.82
CA VAL A 30 3.87 5.10 -17.40
C VAL A 30 2.75 5.06 -16.34
N PRO A 31 1.81 4.09 -16.37
CA PRO A 31 0.75 4.02 -15.37
C PRO A 31 1.25 3.99 -13.92
N LEU A 32 0.63 4.76 -13.03
CA LEU A 32 0.93 4.82 -11.60
C LEU A 32 1.04 3.43 -10.93
N ALA A 33 0.06 2.56 -11.18
CA ALA A 33 0.08 1.20 -10.63
C ALA A 33 1.25 0.36 -11.18
N LEU A 34 1.68 0.61 -12.42
CA LEU A 34 2.84 -0.08 -13.01
C LEU A 34 4.15 0.41 -12.39
N HIS A 35 4.27 1.68 -12.01
CA HIS A 35 5.40 2.17 -11.21
C HIS A 35 5.49 1.45 -9.87
N ALA A 36 4.38 1.43 -9.11
CA ALA A 36 4.34 0.76 -7.82
C ALA A 36 4.66 -0.74 -7.93
N LEU A 37 4.11 -1.40 -8.96
CA LEU A 37 4.36 -2.83 -9.23
C LEU A 37 5.83 -3.09 -9.56
N ARG A 38 6.43 -2.31 -10.47
CA ARG A 38 7.86 -2.44 -10.82
C ARG A 38 8.74 -2.26 -9.60
N ARG A 39 8.42 -1.30 -8.73
CA ARG A 39 9.19 -1.04 -7.52
C ARG A 39 9.07 -2.15 -6.48
N LEU A 40 7.91 -2.79 -6.34
CA LEU A 40 7.77 -3.99 -5.53
C LEU A 40 8.50 -5.20 -6.11
N ARG A 41 8.49 -5.39 -7.45
CA ARG A 41 9.20 -6.49 -8.12
C ARG A 41 10.71 -6.46 -7.93
N LEU A 42 11.29 -5.28 -7.70
CA LEU A 42 12.71 -5.16 -7.37
C LEU A 42 13.03 -5.62 -5.94
N GLN A 43 12.02 -5.73 -5.09
CA GLN A 43 12.16 -6.07 -3.67
C GLN A 43 11.63 -7.46 -3.32
N LEU A 44 10.67 -7.98 -4.11
CA LEU A 44 9.91 -9.18 -3.81
C LEU A 44 9.75 -10.08 -5.05
N ASP A 45 9.83 -11.39 -4.82
CA ASP A 45 9.67 -12.42 -5.85
C ASP A 45 8.22 -12.56 -6.33
N GLY A 46 7.26 -12.34 -5.43
CA GLY A 46 5.82 -12.47 -5.69
C GLY A 46 5.09 -11.16 -5.52
N VAL A 47 4.39 -10.70 -6.57
CA VAL A 47 3.57 -9.48 -6.53
C VAL A 47 2.22 -9.66 -7.22
N ALA A 48 1.20 -8.95 -6.75
CA ALA A 48 -0.13 -8.90 -7.35
C ALA A 48 -0.70 -7.47 -7.33
N ILE A 49 -1.79 -7.26 -8.06
CA ILE A 49 -2.54 -6.00 -8.08
C ILE A 49 -3.96 -6.27 -7.60
N ASN A 50 -4.45 -5.48 -6.65
CA ASN A 50 -5.88 -5.43 -6.35
C ASN A 50 -6.54 -4.32 -7.18
N ALA A 51 -7.46 -4.69 -8.06
CA ALA A 51 -8.19 -3.76 -8.92
C ALA A 51 -9.64 -4.24 -9.13
N ASN A 52 -10.54 -3.30 -9.34
CA ASN A 52 -12.00 -3.55 -9.38
C ASN A 52 -12.66 -3.18 -10.71
N ARG A 53 -11.85 -2.82 -11.70
CA ARG A 53 -12.22 -2.41 -13.06
C ARG A 53 -10.96 -2.49 -13.94
N HIS A 54 -11.12 -2.38 -15.26
CA HIS A 54 -10.01 -2.38 -16.22
C HIS A 54 -9.09 -3.61 -16.07
N PHE A 55 -9.70 -4.79 -15.87
CA PHE A 55 -8.96 -6.01 -15.56
C PHE A 55 -7.91 -6.37 -16.62
N ASP A 56 -8.24 -6.20 -17.90
CA ASP A 56 -7.33 -6.48 -19.01
C ASP A 56 -6.12 -5.54 -19.01
N ASP A 57 -6.34 -4.24 -18.74
CA ASP A 57 -5.27 -3.24 -18.65
C ASP A 57 -4.29 -3.57 -17.51
N TYR A 58 -4.81 -3.96 -16.34
CA TYR A 58 -3.98 -4.37 -15.21
C TYR A 58 -3.30 -5.73 -15.45
N ALA A 59 -3.99 -6.68 -16.09
CA ALA A 59 -3.42 -7.98 -16.42
C ALA A 59 -2.25 -7.85 -17.41
N ALA A 60 -2.31 -6.87 -18.32
CA ALA A 60 -1.22 -6.54 -19.24
C ALA A 60 0.08 -6.10 -18.53
N PHE A 61 0.03 -5.74 -17.24
CA PHE A 61 1.24 -5.47 -16.44
C PHE A 61 2.00 -6.75 -16.04
N GLY A 62 1.47 -7.93 -16.37
CA GLY A 62 2.10 -9.23 -16.15
C GLY A 62 2.05 -9.70 -14.70
N ALA A 63 1.08 -9.23 -13.92
CA ALA A 63 0.85 -9.66 -12.54
C ALA A 63 -0.60 -10.16 -12.38
N PRO A 64 -0.85 -11.10 -11.45
CA PRO A 64 -2.21 -11.48 -11.09
C PRO A 64 -3.03 -10.28 -10.64
N VAL A 65 -4.28 -10.20 -11.11
CA VAL A 65 -5.24 -9.18 -10.70
C VAL A 65 -6.27 -9.80 -9.76
N TRP A 66 -6.38 -9.27 -8.55
CA TRP A 66 -7.23 -9.77 -7.48
C TRP A 66 -8.38 -8.77 -7.20
N PRO A 67 -9.60 -9.04 -7.67
CA PRO A 67 -10.74 -8.17 -7.38
C PRO A 67 -11.16 -8.23 -5.90
N ASP A 68 -11.91 -7.22 -5.46
CA ASP A 68 -12.58 -7.26 -4.16
C ASP A 68 -13.68 -8.33 -4.15
N ASP A 69 -13.75 -9.14 -3.09
CA ASP A 69 -14.80 -10.15 -2.91
C ASP A 69 -16.07 -9.61 -2.20
N VAL A 70 -16.01 -8.37 -1.69
CA VAL A 70 -17.06 -7.80 -0.82
C VAL A 70 -17.77 -6.64 -1.50
N GLU A 71 -19.10 -6.76 -1.61
CA GLU A 71 -19.96 -5.66 -2.06
C GLU A 71 -19.96 -4.48 -1.06
N GLY A 72 -20.10 -3.25 -1.55
CA GLY A 72 -20.11 -2.05 -0.70
C GLY A 72 -18.74 -1.47 -0.34
N ARG A 73 -17.63 -2.13 -0.75
CA ARG A 73 -16.24 -1.60 -0.83
C ARG A 73 -15.81 -0.74 0.37
N PRO A 74 -15.42 -1.34 1.52
CA PRO A 74 -14.98 -0.64 2.74
C PRO A 74 -13.64 0.14 2.63
N GLY A 75 -13.29 0.67 1.46
CA GLY A 75 -11.98 1.27 1.21
C GLY A 75 -10.88 0.20 1.12
N PRO A 76 -9.63 0.50 1.53
CA PRO A 76 -8.50 -0.42 1.40
C PRO A 76 -8.67 -1.78 2.08
N LEU A 77 -9.53 -1.87 3.12
CA LEU A 77 -9.82 -3.11 3.83
C LEU A 77 -10.43 -4.19 2.91
N ALA A 78 -11.13 -3.80 1.85
CA ALA A 78 -11.68 -4.74 0.87
C ALA A 78 -10.55 -5.45 0.09
N GLY A 79 -9.55 -4.67 -0.31
CA GLY A 79 -8.36 -5.19 -0.97
C GLY A 79 -7.52 -6.05 -0.05
N PHE A 80 -7.39 -5.66 1.23
CA PHE A 80 -6.72 -6.50 2.25
C PHE A 80 -7.41 -7.85 2.41
N LEU A 81 -8.74 -7.89 2.57
CA LEU A 81 -9.49 -9.15 2.69
C LEU A 81 -9.23 -10.08 1.53
N SER A 82 -9.45 -9.56 0.32
CA SER A 82 -9.38 -10.36 -0.91
C SER A 82 -7.96 -10.85 -1.17
N ALA A 83 -6.95 -10.06 -0.79
CA ALA A 83 -5.57 -10.45 -0.90
C ALA A 83 -5.11 -11.44 0.18
N LEU A 84 -5.56 -11.32 1.43
CA LEU A 84 -5.19 -12.26 2.50
C LEU A 84 -5.69 -13.69 2.19
N VAL A 85 -6.83 -13.83 1.50
CA VAL A 85 -7.33 -15.13 1.01
C VAL A 85 -6.43 -15.71 -0.08
N ARG A 86 -5.93 -14.88 -0.99
CA ARG A 86 -5.16 -15.29 -2.18
C ARG A 86 -3.65 -15.34 -1.94
N CYS A 87 -3.17 -14.77 -0.84
CA CYS A 87 -1.75 -14.65 -0.52
C CYS A 87 -1.12 -16.04 -0.32
N PRO A 88 -0.15 -16.44 -1.17
CA PRO A 88 0.50 -17.75 -1.05
C PRO A 88 1.48 -17.81 0.12
N THR A 89 1.92 -16.66 0.63
CA THR A 89 2.91 -16.53 1.71
C THR A 89 2.25 -16.23 3.05
N PRO A 90 2.91 -16.49 4.19
CA PRO A 90 2.42 -16.10 5.52
C PRO A 90 2.26 -14.60 5.72
N TRP A 91 2.92 -13.78 4.90
CA TRP A 91 2.94 -12.32 5.02
C TRP A 91 2.57 -11.66 3.70
N LEU A 92 1.79 -10.58 3.80
CA LEU A 92 1.35 -9.75 2.68
C LEU A 92 1.85 -8.32 2.90
N LEU A 93 2.67 -7.79 2.00
CA LEU A 93 3.09 -6.38 2.01
C LEU A 93 2.19 -5.59 1.06
N THR A 94 1.48 -4.59 1.56
CA THR A 94 0.61 -3.74 0.75
C THR A 94 1.24 -2.39 0.49
N VAL A 95 0.98 -1.82 -0.70
CA VAL A 95 1.30 -0.44 -1.06
C VAL A 95 0.13 0.14 -1.86
N PRO A 96 -0.15 1.45 -1.78
CA PRO A 96 -1.10 2.09 -2.67
C PRO A 96 -0.47 2.30 -4.06
N CYS A 97 -1.29 2.37 -5.10
CA CYS A 97 -0.82 2.69 -6.46
C CYS A 97 -0.40 4.15 -6.65
N ASP A 98 -0.71 5.04 -5.72
CA ASP A 98 -0.64 6.50 -5.89
C ASP A 98 0.57 7.17 -5.24
N THR A 99 1.46 6.37 -4.66
CA THR A 99 2.71 6.83 -4.07
C THR A 99 3.85 6.20 -4.87
N PRO A 100 4.16 6.70 -6.07
CA PRO A 100 5.14 6.07 -6.96
C PRO A 100 6.57 6.09 -6.39
N HIS A 101 6.80 6.87 -5.33
CA HIS A 101 8.12 7.18 -4.80
C HIS A 101 8.52 6.40 -3.55
N PHE A 102 7.70 5.46 -3.07
CA PHE A 102 7.98 4.73 -1.82
C PHE A 102 9.36 4.05 -1.82
N PRO A 103 10.01 3.90 -0.66
CA PRO A 103 11.42 3.48 -0.59
C PRO A 103 11.72 2.13 -1.29
N SER A 104 12.92 2.01 -1.87
CA SER A 104 13.40 0.77 -2.51
C SER A 104 13.85 -0.30 -1.52
N ASP A 105 13.95 0.04 -0.24
CA ASP A 105 14.28 -0.84 0.89
C ASP A 105 13.06 -1.09 1.80
N LEU A 106 11.85 -0.74 1.34
CA LEU A 106 10.60 -0.89 2.09
C LEU A 106 10.43 -2.32 2.61
N ALA A 107 10.48 -3.31 1.73
CA ALA A 107 10.25 -4.71 2.10
C ALA A 107 11.33 -5.24 3.07
N GLU A 108 12.58 -4.83 2.86
CA GLU A 108 13.70 -5.19 3.73
C GLU A 108 13.47 -4.66 5.15
N ARG A 109 13.19 -3.36 5.29
CA ARG A 109 12.97 -2.72 6.60
C ARG A 109 11.74 -3.24 7.32
N MET A 110 10.64 -3.47 6.59
CA MET A 110 9.43 -4.09 7.15
C MET A 110 9.71 -5.50 7.69
N THR A 111 10.42 -6.32 6.91
CA THR A 111 10.72 -7.71 7.26
C THR A 111 11.73 -7.78 8.41
N ALA A 112 12.73 -6.90 8.44
CA ALA A 112 13.67 -6.81 9.54
C ALA A 112 12.97 -6.44 10.86
N ALA A 113 12.05 -5.47 10.84
CA ALA A 113 11.28 -5.09 12.02
C ALA A 113 10.40 -6.23 12.55
N LEU A 114 9.79 -7.00 11.63
CA LEU A 114 9.04 -8.20 11.98
C LEU A 114 9.95 -9.27 12.61
N ALA A 115 11.13 -9.51 12.04
CA ALA A 115 12.09 -10.49 12.58
C ALA A 115 12.58 -10.13 13.99
N SER A 116 12.69 -8.84 14.31
CA SER A 116 13.01 -8.37 15.66
C SER A 116 11.82 -8.32 16.62
N SER A 117 10.60 -8.60 16.14
CA SER A 117 9.36 -8.49 16.90
C SER A 117 8.50 -9.75 16.73
N PRO A 118 8.86 -10.88 17.39
CA PRO A 118 8.27 -12.19 17.12
C PRO A 118 6.76 -12.27 17.38
N ASP A 119 6.22 -11.39 18.23
CA ASP A 119 4.79 -11.33 18.52
C ASP A 119 4.01 -10.41 17.57
N ALA A 120 4.67 -9.65 16.69
CA ALA A 120 4.01 -8.72 15.80
C ALA A 120 3.14 -9.46 14.76
N GLU A 121 1.92 -8.97 14.57
CA GLU A 121 0.98 -9.45 13.57
C GLU A 121 0.89 -8.50 12.37
N ILE A 122 1.28 -7.23 12.61
CA ILE A 122 1.25 -6.15 11.64
C ILE A 122 2.53 -5.31 11.79
N VAL A 123 3.10 -4.91 10.67
CA VAL A 123 4.11 -3.84 10.61
C VAL A 123 3.56 -2.70 9.76
N VAL A 124 3.65 -1.46 10.23
CA VAL A 124 3.18 -0.27 9.51
C VAL A 124 4.35 0.68 9.30
N ALA A 125 4.51 1.18 8.06
CA ALA A 125 5.47 2.24 7.79
C ALA A 125 5.00 3.56 8.41
N ALA A 126 5.93 4.40 8.83
CA ALA A 126 5.65 5.78 9.19
C ALA A 126 6.69 6.69 8.55
N ALA A 127 6.25 7.86 8.10
CA ALA A 127 7.08 8.80 7.36
C ALA A 127 6.88 10.22 7.87
N PRO A 128 7.89 11.10 7.76
CA PRO A 128 7.73 12.51 8.08
C PRO A 128 6.65 13.14 7.18
N GLU A 129 5.65 13.79 7.78
CA GLU A 129 4.67 14.59 7.07
C GLU A 129 4.49 15.94 7.77
N PRO A 130 4.33 17.04 7.01
CA PRO A 130 3.95 18.32 7.59
C PRO A 130 2.51 18.25 8.10
N ASP A 131 2.29 18.72 9.33
CA ASP A 131 0.94 18.95 9.84
C ASP A 131 0.34 20.26 9.29
N ARG A 132 -0.82 20.66 9.81
CA ARG A 132 -1.54 21.88 9.38
C ARG A 132 -0.75 23.16 9.59
N ASP A 133 0.18 23.16 10.54
CA ASP A 133 1.03 24.28 10.89
C ASP A 133 2.44 24.14 10.28
N SER A 134 2.60 23.24 9.30
CA SER A 134 3.87 22.90 8.65
C SER A 134 4.93 22.32 9.60
N VAL A 135 4.52 21.80 10.75
CA VAL A 135 5.41 21.07 11.66
C VAL A 135 5.54 19.65 11.16
N ILE A 136 6.78 19.23 10.89
CA ILE A 136 7.06 17.87 10.43
C ILE A 136 6.93 16.91 11.62
N ALA A 137 6.04 15.92 11.48
CA ALA A 137 5.85 14.86 12.45
C ALA A 137 5.82 13.50 11.76
N LEU A 138 6.29 12.46 12.44
CA LEU A 138 6.21 11.10 11.93
C LEU A 138 4.74 10.63 11.94
N ARG A 139 4.19 10.30 10.77
CA ARG A 139 2.80 9.85 10.59
C ARG A 139 2.78 8.43 10.03
N ALA A 140 1.86 7.62 10.56
CA ALA A 140 1.63 6.28 10.06
C ALA A 140 1.11 6.32 8.62
N GLN A 141 1.61 5.40 7.82
CA GLN A 141 1.26 5.16 6.43
C GLN A 141 0.47 3.84 6.37
N PRO A 142 -0.82 3.83 6.76
CA PRO A 142 -1.55 2.59 7.07
C PRO A 142 -1.73 1.65 5.87
N VAL A 143 -1.63 2.16 4.65
CA VAL A 143 -1.68 1.33 3.43
C VAL A 143 -0.33 0.68 3.14
N PHE A 144 0.77 1.24 3.65
CA PHE A 144 2.10 0.64 3.63
C PHE A 144 2.28 -0.24 4.85
N CYS A 145 1.70 -1.44 4.80
CA CYS A 145 1.78 -2.37 5.91
C CYS A 145 2.09 -3.80 5.48
N LEU A 146 2.77 -4.52 6.37
CA LEU A 146 2.99 -5.94 6.32
C LEU A 146 1.96 -6.62 7.23
N LEU A 147 1.15 -7.51 6.68
CA LEU A 147 0.04 -8.16 7.36
C LEU A 147 0.29 -9.67 7.45
N SER A 148 0.08 -10.25 8.63
CA SER A 148 0.01 -11.72 8.75
C SER A 148 -1.23 -12.25 8.04
N ARG A 149 -1.06 -13.33 7.26
CA ARG A 149 -2.17 -14.03 6.60
C ARG A 149 -3.21 -14.55 7.60
N SER A 150 -2.79 -14.87 8.83
CA SER A 150 -3.69 -15.34 9.89
C SER A 150 -4.71 -14.31 10.34
N LEU A 151 -4.55 -13.02 9.97
CA LEU A 151 -5.47 -11.96 10.34
C LEU A 151 -6.75 -11.90 9.50
N HIS A 152 -6.89 -12.78 8.49
CA HIS A 152 -8.06 -12.84 7.61
C HIS A 152 -9.38 -12.80 8.39
N ASP A 153 -9.59 -13.73 9.33
CA ASP A 153 -10.88 -13.87 10.03
C ASP A 153 -11.17 -12.65 10.91
N SER A 154 -10.13 -12.10 11.55
CA SER A 154 -10.27 -10.86 12.34
C SER A 154 -10.69 -9.68 11.48
N LEU A 155 -10.11 -9.56 10.28
CA LEU A 155 -10.47 -8.51 9.33
C LEU A 155 -11.89 -8.70 8.80
N ALA A 156 -12.26 -9.94 8.47
CA ALA A 156 -13.58 -10.28 7.95
C ALA A 156 -14.67 -9.92 8.97
N ASP A 157 -14.47 -10.30 10.23
CA ASP A 157 -15.35 -9.94 11.35
C ASP A 157 -15.46 -8.42 11.55
N PHE A 158 -14.35 -7.69 11.47
CA PHE A 158 -14.35 -6.25 11.62
C PHE A 158 -15.15 -5.56 10.51
N VAL A 159 -14.95 -5.97 9.26
CA VAL A 159 -15.67 -5.43 8.10
C VAL A 159 -17.15 -5.78 8.15
N ALA A 160 -17.50 -7.02 8.52
CA ALA A 160 -18.88 -7.48 8.67
C ALA A 160 -19.66 -6.69 9.74
N ARG A 161 -18.97 -6.24 10.80
CA ARG A 161 -19.54 -5.34 11.83
C ARG A 161 -19.59 -3.87 11.42
N GLY A 162 -19.34 -3.55 10.15
CA GLY A 162 -19.38 -2.18 9.62
C GLY A 162 -18.09 -1.39 9.78
N GLY A 163 -16.98 -2.03 10.17
CA GLY A 163 -15.66 -1.42 10.21
C GLY A 163 -15.20 -0.94 8.83
N ARG A 164 -14.55 0.24 8.79
CA ARG A 164 -14.12 0.90 7.53
C ARG A 164 -12.73 1.51 7.57
N LYS A 165 -12.14 1.72 8.77
CA LYS A 165 -10.86 2.40 8.90
C LYS A 165 -9.74 1.42 9.26
N ILE A 166 -8.59 1.56 8.59
CA ILE A 166 -7.42 0.69 8.80
C ILE A 166 -6.89 0.86 10.22
N ASP A 167 -6.66 2.10 10.65
CA ASP A 167 -6.17 2.44 11.99
C ASP A 167 -7.02 1.82 13.12
N ALA A 168 -8.35 1.88 12.99
CA ALA A 168 -9.28 1.30 13.95
C ALA A 168 -9.21 -0.23 14.00
N TRP A 169 -8.88 -0.88 12.88
CA TRP A 169 -8.69 -2.33 12.83
C TRP A 169 -7.32 -2.74 13.37
N THR A 170 -6.24 -2.09 12.91
CA THR A 170 -4.87 -2.41 13.32
C THR A 170 -4.64 -2.16 14.81
N ALA A 171 -5.35 -1.19 15.41
CA ALA A 171 -5.33 -0.95 16.85
C ALA A 171 -5.80 -2.15 17.71
N ARG A 172 -6.42 -3.17 17.10
CA ARG A 172 -6.86 -4.41 17.77
C ARG A 172 -5.79 -5.51 17.75
N HIS A 173 -4.64 -5.26 17.13
CA HIS A 173 -3.60 -6.24 16.84
C HIS A 173 -2.24 -5.78 17.32
N ARG A 174 -1.31 -6.73 17.52
CA ARG A 174 0.08 -6.42 17.87
C ARG A 174 0.77 -5.81 16.66
N THR A 175 0.87 -4.48 16.67
CA THR A 175 1.38 -3.68 15.56
C THR A 175 2.73 -3.05 15.90
N VAL A 176 3.69 -3.15 15.00
CA VAL A 176 4.99 -2.47 15.07
C VAL A 176 5.04 -1.37 14.02
N THR A 177 5.61 -0.23 14.39
CA THR A 177 5.82 0.89 13.46
C THR A 177 7.27 0.98 13.06
N VAL A 178 7.54 1.20 11.77
CA VAL A 178 8.89 1.43 11.23
C VAL A 178 8.98 2.81 10.65
N ALA A 179 9.86 3.63 11.22
CA ALA A 179 10.11 4.98 10.75
C ALA A 179 11.02 4.97 9.50
N PHE A 180 10.63 5.78 8.51
CA PHE A 180 11.41 6.13 7.31
C PHE A 180 11.85 7.59 7.40
N ASP A 181 12.67 7.88 8.40
CA ASP A 181 13.18 9.21 8.76
C ASP A 181 14.70 9.21 9.02
N ARG A 182 15.42 8.19 8.54
CA ARG A 182 16.87 8.08 8.71
C ARG A 182 17.59 9.09 7.81
N PRO A 183 18.81 9.52 8.15
CA PRO A 183 19.65 10.27 7.21
C PRO A 183 19.78 9.53 5.87
N GLY A 184 19.38 10.18 4.78
CA GLY A 184 19.34 9.60 3.44
C GLY A 184 17.98 9.07 2.99
N ASP A 185 17.00 8.94 3.89
CA ASP A 185 15.60 8.68 3.50
C ASP A 185 15.05 9.93 2.77
N ASP A 186 14.40 9.73 1.63
CA ASP A 186 13.72 10.80 0.89
C ASP A 186 12.47 11.24 1.69
N PRO A 187 12.40 12.52 2.14
CA PRO A 187 11.28 13.01 2.95
C PRO A 187 9.95 12.97 2.20
N ASP A 188 9.98 12.93 0.86
CA ASP A 188 8.80 12.86 0.01
C ASP A 188 8.51 11.44 -0.51
N ALA A 189 9.23 10.41 -0.04
CA ALA A 189 9.08 9.04 -0.54
C ALA A 189 7.64 8.52 -0.43
N PHE A 190 6.89 8.99 0.57
CA PHE A 190 5.51 8.57 0.82
C PHE A 190 4.45 9.55 0.28
N ALA A 191 4.85 10.60 -0.44
CA ALA A 191 3.93 11.58 -1.01
C ALA A 191 2.96 10.92 -1.99
N ASN A 192 1.66 11.18 -1.82
CA ASN A 192 0.60 10.60 -2.63
C ASN A 192 0.12 11.57 -3.72
N ALA A 193 -0.30 11.03 -4.85
CA ALA A 193 -0.82 11.79 -5.98
C ALA A 193 -2.35 11.69 -6.06
N ASN A 194 -3.12 12.35 -5.18
CA ASN A 194 -4.59 12.27 -5.16
C ASN A 194 -5.31 13.04 -6.26
N THR A 195 -4.64 14.02 -6.86
CA THR A 195 -5.16 14.83 -7.95
C THR A 195 -4.18 14.84 -9.13
N LEU A 196 -4.65 15.22 -10.32
CA LEU A 196 -3.76 15.37 -11.48
C LEU A 196 -2.71 16.48 -11.26
N ALA A 197 -3.06 17.51 -10.48
CA ALA A 197 -2.13 18.56 -10.11
C ALA A 197 -1.02 18.04 -9.18
N GLU A 198 -1.37 17.21 -8.18
CA GLU A 198 -0.38 16.54 -7.33
C GLU A 198 0.50 15.59 -8.14
N LEU A 199 -0.07 14.88 -9.12
CA LEU A 199 0.67 13.99 -10.00
C LEU A 199 1.75 14.75 -10.80
N ALA A 200 1.37 15.84 -11.48
CA ALA A 200 2.30 16.69 -12.21
C ALA A 200 3.36 17.33 -11.29
N ALA A 201 2.97 17.70 -10.06
CA ALA A 201 3.90 18.24 -9.06
C ALA A 201 4.91 17.20 -8.56
N LEU A 202 4.62 15.91 -8.66
CA LEU A 202 5.56 14.83 -8.33
C LEU A 202 6.51 14.52 -9.50
N GLU A 203 6.03 14.57 -10.75
CA GLU A 203 6.86 14.35 -11.95
C GLU A 203 8.00 15.39 -12.05
N GLY A 204 7.71 16.64 -11.69
CA GLY A 204 8.67 17.73 -11.77
C GLY A 204 9.78 17.71 -10.69
N ARG A 205 9.78 16.76 -9.74
CA ARG A 205 10.75 16.74 -8.64
C ARG A 205 12.04 16.04 -9.06
N VAL A 206 13.15 16.79 -9.09
CA VAL A 206 14.50 16.23 -9.16
C VAL A 206 14.80 15.55 -7.83
N ARG A 207 15.11 14.25 -7.88
CA ARG A 207 15.35 13.42 -6.68
C ARG A 207 16.84 13.15 -6.48
N PRO A 208 17.30 13.10 -5.22
CA PRO A 208 18.70 12.80 -4.87
C PRO A 208 19.08 11.34 -5.15
#